data_AF-A0A2W4K2X0-F1
#
_entry.id   AF-A0A2W4K2X0-F1
#
_cell.length_a   1.000
_cell.length_b   1.000
_cell.length_c   1.000
_cell.angle_alpha   90.00
_cell.angle_beta   90.00
_cell.angle_gamma   90.00
#
_symmetry.space_group_name_H-M   'P 1'
#
loop_
_entity.id
_entity.type
_entity.pdbx_description
1 polymer ?
#
loop_
_entity_poly.entity_id
_entity_poly.type
_entity_poly.pdbx_seq_one_letter_code
_entity_poly.pdbx_strand_id
1 'polypeptide(L)' 'MRHKVSGARDGVEWPEPGGEIVLPDDEAVALCSQGMADPVAEDAVETATAPKAETRKTSSGRGRPRRSNG' A
#
# COMPACT_ATOMS: atom_id res chain seq x y z
N MET A 1 20.91 0.04 5.26
CA MET A 1 21.60 -1.05 5.98
C MET A 1 23.09 -0.77 6.13
N ARG A 2 23.74 -1.25 7.20
CA ARG A 2 25.19 -1.08 7.43
C ARG A 2 26.03 -2.34 7.27
N HIS A 3 25.45 -3.51 7.53
CA HIS A 3 26.16 -4.80 7.45
C HIS A 3 25.37 -5.80 6.60
N LYS A 4 26.09 -6.74 5.96
CA LYS A 4 25.46 -7.87 5.26
C LYS A 4 24.97 -8.84 6.31
N VAL A 5 23.66 -8.93 6.47
CA VAL A 5 23.04 -9.91 7.37
C VAL A 5 22.92 -11.23 6.62
N SER A 6 23.46 -12.31 7.19
CA SER A 6 23.31 -13.65 6.64
C SER A 6 21.95 -14.23 7.00
N GLY A 7 21.31 -14.88 6.02
CA GLY A 7 19.99 -15.49 6.18
C GLY A 7 18.90 -14.76 5.41
N ALA A 8 17.68 -15.25 5.57
CA ALA A 8 16.48 -14.64 4.99
C ALA A 8 15.48 -14.39 6.11
N ARG A 9 14.88 -13.20 6.09
CA ARG A 9 13.77 -12.83 6.96
C ARG A 9 12.47 -13.08 6.20
N ASP A 10 11.61 -13.95 6.73
CA ASP A 10 10.36 -14.36 6.06
C ASP A 10 10.57 -14.91 4.64
N GLY A 11 11.73 -15.52 4.39
CA GLY A 11 12.12 -16.02 3.07
C GLY A 11 12.65 -14.93 2.11
N VAL A 12 12.73 -13.68 2.55
CA VAL A 12 13.34 -12.57 1.80
C VAL A 12 14.77 -12.35 2.27
N GLU A 13 15.73 -12.36 1.34
CA GLU A 13 17.12 -12.06 1.66
C GLU A 13 17.27 -10.62 2.15
N TRP A 14 18.13 -10.42 3.13
CA TRP A 14 18.49 -9.09 3.59
C TRP A 14 19.22 -8.30 2.49
N PRO A 15 18.93 -6.99 2.33
CA PRO A 15 19.58 -6.19 1.31
C PRO A 15 21.08 -6.05 1.59
N GLU A 16 21.82 -5.70 0.54
CA GLU A 16 23.22 -5.36 0.65
C GLU A 16 23.44 -4.16 1.60
N PRO A 17 24.64 -4.00 2.19
CA PRO A 17 25.02 -2.76 2.86
C PRO A 17 24.73 -1.55 1.97
N GLY A 18 24.12 -0.51 2.53
CA GLY A 18 23.61 0.65 1.80
C GLY A 18 22.19 0.48 1.23
N GLY A 19 21.67 -0.74 1.17
CA GLY A 19 20.30 -1.01 0.74
C GLY A 19 19.24 -0.67 1.80
N GLU A 20 18.01 -0.46 1.33
CA GLU A 20 16.83 -0.17 2.13
C GLU A 20 15.99 -1.44 2.33
N ILE A 21 15.31 -1.53 3.48
CA ILE A 21 14.30 -2.55 3.74
C ILE A 21 13.16 -1.93 4.56
N VAL A 22 11.94 -2.30 4.22
CA VAL A 22 10.75 -1.91 4.99
C VAL A 22 10.47 -2.99 6.03
N LEU A 23 10.39 -2.58 7.28
CA LEU A 23 10.21 -3.43 8.45
C LEU A 23 9.14 -2.80 9.36
N PRO A 24 8.49 -3.56 10.23
CA PRO A 24 7.72 -2.99 11.34
C PRO A 24 8.62 -2.12 12.24
N ASP A 25 8.08 -1.04 12.80
CA ASP A 25 8.83 -0.10 13.64
C ASP A 25 9.61 -0.79 14.76
N ASP A 26 9.00 -1.74 15.47
CA ASP A 26 9.62 -2.44 16.60
C ASP A 26 10.92 -3.14 16.18
N GLU A 27 10.92 -3.74 15.00
CA GLU A 27 12.07 -4.48 14.46
C GLU A 27 13.08 -3.54 13.80
N ALA A 28 12.61 -2.48 13.14
CA ALA A 28 13.48 -1.42 12.61
C ALA A 28 14.27 -0.75 13.75
N VAL A 29 13.60 -0.45 14.87
CA VAL A 29 14.21 0.13 16.07
C VAL A 29 15.22 -0.85 16.66
N ALA A 30 14.91 -2.15 16.73
CA ALA A 30 15.85 -3.16 17.19
C ALA A 30 17.11 -3.21 16.30
N LEU A 31 16.96 -3.21 14.98
CA LEU A 31 18.08 -3.20 14.03
C LEU A 31 18.94 -1.93 14.16
N CYS A 32 18.30 -0.77 14.26
CA CYS A 32 18.99 0.51 14.42
C CYS A 32 19.72 0.59 15.77
N SER A 33 19.10 0.11 16.84
CA SER A 33 19.69 0.07 18.19
C SER A 33 20.91 -0.84 18.27
N GLN A 34 20.94 -1.91 17.45
CA GLN A 34 22.08 -2.81 17.32
C GLN A 34 23.15 -2.28 16.36
N GLY A 35 22.95 -1.10 15.76
CA GLY A 35 23.88 -0.49 14.80
C GLY A 35 23.92 -1.18 13.43
N MET A 36 22.95 -2.06 13.13
CA MET A 36 22.90 -2.81 11.86
C MET A 36 22.27 -2.03 10.71
N ALA A 37 21.41 -1.06 11.02
CA ALA A 37 20.76 -0.19 10.06
C ALA A 37 20.76 1.27 10.54
N ASP A 38 20.41 2.16 9.62
CA ASP A 38 20.22 3.59 9.88
C ASP A 38 18.76 3.91 9.57
N PRO A 39 18.06 4.71 10.39
CA PRO A 39 16.69 5.10 10.12
C PRO A 39 16.67 5.94 8.84
N VAL A 40 16.01 5.42 7.80
CA VAL A 40 15.76 6.19 6.59
C VAL A 40 14.50 7.02 6.83
N ALA A 41 14.58 8.33 6.61
CA ALA A 41 13.41 9.19 6.69
C ALA A 41 12.41 8.74 5.63
N GLU A 42 11.21 8.34 6.06
CA GLU A 42 10.11 8.03 5.15
C GLU A 42 9.70 9.34 4.47
N ASP A 43 10.06 9.53 3.20
CA ASP A 43 9.45 10.58 2.38
C ASP A 43 7.93 10.37 2.45
N ALA A 44 7.20 11.40 2.86
CA ALA A 44 5.78 11.34 3.14
C ALA A 44 5.06 10.60 2.00
N VAL A 45 4.51 9.42 2.31
CA VAL A 45 3.77 8.62 1.34
C VAL A 45 2.60 9.49 0.85
N GLU A 46 2.73 10.03 -0.35
CA GLU A 46 1.66 10.77 -1.03
C GLU A 46 0.46 9.81 -1.15
N THR A 47 -0.53 9.99 -0.26
CA THR A 47 -1.70 9.13 -0.23
C THR A 47 -2.49 9.35 -1.51
N ALA A 48 -2.41 8.40 -2.44
CA ALA A 48 -3.24 8.39 -3.64
C ALA A 48 -4.71 8.22 -3.23
N THR A 49 -5.42 9.33 -3.06
CA THR A 49 -6.86 9.34 -2.81
C THR A 49 -7.57 8.88 -4.08
N ALA A 50 -8.12 7.66 -4.06
CA ALA A 50 -8.93 7.17 -5.17
C ALA A 50 -10.16 8.08 -5.39
N PRO A 51 -10.48 8.47 -6.64
CA PRO A 51 -11.65 9.30 -6.91
C PRO A 51 -12.93 8.57 -6.48
N LYS A 52 -13.82 9.28 -5.81
CA LYS A 52 -15.10 8.76 -5.30
C LYS A 52 -15.93 8.21 -6.46
N ALA A 53 -16.31 6.93 -6.38
CA ALA A 53 -17.10 6.26 -7.40
C ALA A 53 -18.39 7.04 -7.72
N GLU A 54 -18.51 7.52 -8.96
CA GLU A 54 -19.71 8.18 -9.44
C GLU A 54 -20.80 7.12 -9.66
N THR A 55 -21.82 7.13 -8.81
CA THR A 55 -22.98 6.24 -8.95
C THR A 55 -23.75 6.62 -10.22
N ARG A 56 -23.53 5.90 -11.33
CA ARG A 56 -24.45 5.97 -12.48
C ARG A 56 -25.81 5.46 -12.03
N LYS A 57 -26.81 6.36 -12.00
CA LYS A 57 -28.23 6.00 -11.87
C LYS A 57 -28.59 5.07 -13.02
N THR A 58 -28.87 3.82 -12.71
CA THR A 58 -29.56 2.90 -13.61
C THR A 58 -30.94 3.50 -13.89
N SER A 59 -31.21 3.88 -15.14
CA SER A 59 -32.54 4.29 -15.58
C SER A 59 -33.43 3.04 -15.71
N SER A 60 -33.75 2.43 -14.58
CA SER A 60 -34.90 1.54 -14.47
C SER A 60 -36.10 2.40 -14.08
N GLY A 61 -37.02 2.61 -15.02
CA GLY A 61 -38.30 3.22 -14.71
C GLY A 61 -38.83 4.16 -15.78
N ARG A 62 -39.51 3.60 -16.78
CA ARG A 62 -40.82 4.15 -17.17
C ARG A 62 -41.68 3.09 -17.84
N GLY A 63 -42.40 2.36 -17.00
CA GLY A 63 -43.60 1.68 -17.42
C GLY A 63 -44.69 2.70 -17.81
N ARG A 64 -45.52 2.24 -18.76
CA ARG A 64 -46.91 2.61 -19.08
C ARG A 64 -47.19 3.86 -19.94
N PRO A 65 -48.34 3.92 -20.67
CA PRO A 65 -49.51 3.00 -20.62
C PRO A 65 -50.01 2.44 -21.97
N ARG A 66 -50.92 1.46 -21.86
CA ARG A 66 -51.83 0.97 -22.91
C ARG A 66 -52.60 2.14 -23.54
N ARG A 67 -52.71 2.19 -24.87
CA ARG A 67 -53.72 3.01 -25.57
C ARG A 67 -54.36 2.20 -26.69
N SER A 68 -55.65 1.97 -26.54
CA SER A 68 -56.62 1.47 -27.51
C SER A 68 -57.02 2.57 -28.51
N ASN A 69 -57.22 2.22 -29.78
CA ASN A 69 -58.39 2.55 -30.64
C ASN A 69 -57.98 2.67 -32.12
N GLY A 70 -58.75 2.00 -33.00
CA GLY A 70 -58.63 1.98 -34.45
C GLY A 70 -59.32 0.75 -35.01
#